data_AF-A0A1H0S2Z4-F1
#
_entry.id   AF-A0A1H0S2Z4-F1
#
_cell.length_a   1.000
_cell.length_b   1.000
_cell.length_c   1.000
_cell.angle_alpha   90.00
_cell.angle_beta   90.00
_cell.angle_gamma   90.00
#
_symmetry.space_group_name_H-M   'P 1'
#
loop_
_entity.id
_entity.type
_entity.pdbx_description
1 polymer ?
#
loop_
_entity_poly.entity_id
_entity_poly.type
_entity_poly.pdbx_seq_one_letter_code
_entity_poly.pdbx_strand_id
1 'polypeptide(L)' 'MKKYIFTNLKNGEMSFIKAGDEEEAIEKMAFKHINMGLGGITYGMIKDHYKIEEKL' A
#
# COMPACT_ATOMS: atom_id res chain seq x y z
N MET A 1 -15.76 -2.63 -5.97
CA MET A 1 -14.29 -2.72 -5.93
C MET A 1 -13.75 -1.35 -5.59
N LYS A 2 -13.05 -1.23 -4.47
CA LYS A 2 -12.63 0.06 -3.88
C LYS A 2 -11.25 0.46 -4.39
N LYS A 3 -10.90 1.75 -4.29
CA LYS A 3 -9.59 2.28 -4.65
C LYS A 3 -8.88 2.76 -3.38
N TYR A 4 -7.70 2.22 -3.11
CA TYR A 4 -6.84 2.61 -2.01
C TYR A 4 -5.64 3.41 -2.52
N ILE A 5 -5.29 4.47 -1.80
CA ILE A 5 -4.09 5.28 -2.05
C ILE A 5 -3.13 5.05 -0.88
N PHE A 6 -1.96 4.51 -1.18
CA PHE A 6 -0.84 4.40 -0.26
C PHE A 6 0.10 5.57 -0.50
N THR A 7 0.20 6.48 0.46
CA THR A 7 1.12 7.62 0.39
C THR A 7 2.27 7.40 1.35
N ASN A 8 3.48 7.24 0.83
CA ASN A 8 4.69 7.10 1.63
C ASN A 8 4.97 8.40 2.39
N LEU A 9 4.97 8.33 3.71
CA LEU A 9 5.10 9.49 4.59
C LEU A 9 6.50 10.12 4.56
N LYS A 10 7.53 9.41 4.08
CA LYS A 10 8.91 9.90 4.06
C LYS A 10 9.20 10.77 2.83
N ASN A 11 8.67 10.40 1.67
CA ASN A 11 8.98 11.05 0.39
C ASN A 11 7.75 11.54 -0.39
N GLY A 12 6.53 11.29 0.11
CA GLY A 12 5.29 11.70 -0.54
C GLY A 12 4.88 10.85 -1.75
N GLU A 13 5.61 9.76 -2.05
CA GLU A 13 5.29 8.90 -3.18
C GLU A 13 3.93 8.21 -2.99
N MET A 14 3.12 8.20 -4.05
CA MET A 14 1.78 7.63 -4.03
C MET A 14 1.67 6.35 -4.88
N SER A 15 1.01 5.34 -4.33
CA SER A 15 0.68 4.09 -5.01
C SER A 15 -0.83 3.84 -4.97
N PHE A 16 -1.42 3.52 -6.13
CA PHE A 16 -2.84 3.22 -6.26
C PHE A 16 -3.06 1.70 -6.35
N ILE A 17 -3.94 1.17 -5.50
CA ILE A 17 -4.30 -0.25 -5.47
C ILE A 17 -5.82 -0.39 -5.54
N LYS A 18 -6.32 -1.33 -6.35
CA LYS A 18 -7.74 -1.71 -6.36
C LYS A 18 -7.91 -3.01 -5.59
N ALA A 19 -8.82 -3.03 -4.63
CA ALA A 19 -9.08 -4.18 -3.75
C ALA A 19 -10.54 -4.19 -3.26
N GLY A 20 -10.98 -5.32 -2.73
CA GLY A 20 -12.27 -5.50 -2.07
C GLY A 20 -12.30 -4.84 -0.69
N ASP A 21 -11.22 -4.93 0.05
CA ASP A 21 -11.04 -4.36 1.39
C ASP A 21 -9.60 -3.84 1.60
N GLU A 22 -9.32 -3.32 2.80
CA GLU A 22 -8.03 -2.74 3.16
C GLU A 22 -6.94 -3.82 3.28
N GLU A 23 -7.30 -5.01 3.76
CA GLU A 23 -6.36 -6.13 3.96
C GLU A 23 -5.81 -6.61 2.62
N GLU A 24 -6.69 -6.88 1.64
CA GLU A 24 -6.31 -7.22 0.28
C GLU A 24 -5.50 -6.08 -0.38
N ALA A 25 -5.81 -4.81 -0.07
CA ALA A 25 -5.05 -3.68 -0.59
C ALA A 25 -3.61 -3.67 -0.07
N ILE A 26 -3.42 -3.97 1.22
CA ILE A 26 -2.11 -4.03 1.87
C ILE A 26 -1.30 -5.22 1.34
N GLU A 27 -1.91 -6.39 1.19
CA GLU A 27 -1.27 -7.55 0.56
C GLU A 27 -0.76 -7.23 -0.85
N LYS A 28 -1.61 -6.63 -1.69
CA LYS A 28 -1.22 -6.21 -3.04
C LYS A 28 -0.09 -5.19 -3.02
N MET A 29 -0.06 -4.29 -2.05
CA MET A 29 1.03 -3.33 -1.89
C MET A 29 2.33 -4.02 -1.48
N ALA A 30 2.27 -5.03 -0.60
CA ALA A 30 3.43 -5.82 -0.22
C ALA A 30 4.00 -6.61 -1.41
N PHE A 31 3.14 -7.27 -2.20
CA PHE A 31 3.57 -7.93 -3.44
C PHE A 31 4.17 -6.96 -4.45
N LYS A 32 3.62 -5.75 -4.57
CA LYS A 32 4.20 -4.71 -5.43
C LYS A 32 5.64 -4.36 -5.01
N HIS A 33 5.90 -4.20 -3.71
CA HIS A 33 7.27 -3.93 -3.20
C HIS A 33 8.27 -5.02 -3.59
N ILE A 34 7.86 -6.29 -3.44
CA ILE A 34 8.67 -7.45 -3.83
C ILE A 34 8.96 -7.39 -5.34
N ASN A 35 7.95 -7.13 -6.17
CA ASN A 35 8.10 -7.02 -7.63
C ASN A 35 8.96 -5.83 -8.07
N MET A 36 9.02 -4.76 -7.29
CA MET A 36 9.89 -3.61 -7.52
C MET A 36 11.33 -3.83 -7.05
N GLY A 37 11.64 -4.98 -6.43
CA GLY A 37 12.96 -5.25 -5.85
C GLY A 37 13.27 -4.42 -4.61
N LEU A 38 12.26 -3.83 -3.96
CA LEU A 38 12.41 -3.02 -2.74
C LEU A 38 12.55 -3.89 -1.47
N GLY A 39 12.59 -5.21 -1.63
CA GLY A 39 12.54 -6.18 -0.55
C GLY A 39 11.12 -6.44 -0.05
N GLY A 40 11.02 -7.35 0.92
CA GLY A 40 9.75 -7.61 1.60
C GLY A 40 9.39 -6.44 2.52
N ILE A 41 8.12 -6.06 2.51
CA ILE A 41 7.55 -5.10 3.45
C ILE A 41 6.45 -5.80 4.26
N THR A 42 6.45 -5.59 5.58
CA THR A 42 5.45 -6.19 6.46
C THR A 42 4.23 -5.27 6.60
N TYR A 43 3.11 -5.85 7.05
CA TYR A 43 1.91 -5.10 7.37
C TYR A 43 2.18 -3.92 8.33
N GLY A 44 2.94 -4.16 9.41
CA GLY A 44 3.30 -3.12 10.38
C GLY A 44 4.07 -1.97 9.73
N MET A 45 5.05 -2.27 8.88
CA MET A 45 5.79 -1.24 8.14
C MET A 45 4.90 -0.44 7.19
N ILE A 46 3.91 -1.07 6.56
CA ILE A 46 2.95 -0.35 5.72
C ILE A 46 2.12 0.61 6.57
N LYS A 47 1.59 0.17 7.71
CA LYS A 47 0.84 1.05 8.62
C LYS A 47 1.67 2.19 9.20
N ASP A 48 2.94 1.95 9.49
CA ASP A 48 3.81 2.95 10.10
C ASP A 48 4.37 3.95 9.08
N HIS A 49 4.63 3.51 7.85
CA HIS A 49 5.29 4.33 6.83
C HIS A 49 4.35 4.90 5.77
N TYR A 50 3.11 4.39 5.67
CA TYR A 50 2.16 4.84 4.67
C TYR A 50 0.87 5.34 5.29
N LYS A 51 0.36 6.45 4.76
CA LYS A 51 -1.04 6.81 4.93
C LYS A 51 -1.87 6.05 3.90
N ILE A 52 -2.88 5.32 4.36
CA ILE A 52 -3.79 4.55 3.52
C ILE A 52 -5.14 5.29 3.47
N GLU A 53 -5.61 5.62 2.28
CA GLU A 53 -6.89 6.32 2.08
C GLU A 53 -7.78 5.54 1.10
N GLU A 54 -9.01 5.22 1.52
CA GLU A 54 -10.05 4.69 0.63
C GLU A 54 -10.72 5.85 -0.14
N LYS A 55 -10.82 5.74 -1.47
CA LYS A 55 -11.69 6.59 -2.29
C LYS A 55 -12.85 5.78 -2.85
N LEU A 56 -14.06 6.26 -2.56
CA LEU A 56 -15.33 5.80 -3.13
C LEU A 56 -15.51 6.30 -4.57
#